data_AF-K8ZU18-F1
#
_entry.id   AF-K8ZU18-F1
#
_cell.length_a   1.000
_cell.length_b   1.000
_cell.length_c   1.000
_cell.angle_alpha   90.00
_cell.angle_beta   90.00
_cell.angle_gamma   90.00
#
_symmetry.space_group_name_H-M   'P 1'
#
loop_
_entity.id
_entity.type
_entity.pdbx_description
1 polymer ?
#
loop_
_entity_poly.entity_id
_entity_poly.type
_entity_poly.pdbx_seq_one_letter_code
_entity_poly.pdbx_strand_id
1 'polypeptide(L)'
;MAKVLTITLNPAIDVTIQLNELQVGEVNRQESVEIHAAGKGLNIAQVLKDLGHEVIVSGFLGTTNKQIFDDHFKEAQFQPEFIYIEGETRQNIKIAEHSGRMTDLNGKGFLVSELDKKNLFQKIEMILPQVDVVAIAGSLPQGFSVDELQQLIKLIQQQGKKVALDTSGKALVAAIECQPWMIKPNTDELFESYQLPAATYAEQKKLFENLAKIEHVVISMGEDGVNWLHDTHPLHAKAPKVIVKSTVGAGDSLLAGMIHGLINGFSDEETLKTATAIASHAVTQIGFRIPNAETLNQLKAQTTINSLSESDANC
;
A
#
# COMPACT_ATOMS: atom_id res chain seq x y z
N MET A 1 -3.14 -20.75 6.34
CA MET A 1 -2.34 -19.51 6.40
C MET A 1 -1.35 -19.54 5.27
N ALA A 2 -1.34 -18.47 4.47
CA ALA A 2 -0.43 -18.31 3.33
C ALA A 2 0.88 -17.62 3.75
N LYS A 3 1.91 -17.75 2.93
CA LYS A 3 3.17 -17.00 3.02
C LYS A 3 3.20 -15.91 1.95
N VAL A 4 3.31 -14.66 2.36
CA VAL A 4 3.25 -13.49 1.47
C VAL A 4 4.60 -12.77 1.44
N LEU A 5 5.05 -12.41 0.24
CA LEU A 5 6.19 -11.51 0.07
C LEU A 5 5.68 -10.08 -0.12
N THR A 6 6.16 -9.12 0.66
CA THR A 6 5.94 -7.70 0.40
C THR A 6 7.23 -7.03 -0.04
N ILE A 7 7.15 -6.21 -1.08
CA ILE A 7 8.28 -5.51 -1.68
C ILE A 7 8.07 -4.01 -1.54
N THR A 8 8.98 -3.35 -0.84
CA THR A 8 9.03 -1.88 -0.73
C THR A 8 10.32 -1.38 -1.38
N LEU A 9 10.22 -0.85 -2.60
CA LEU A 9 11.41 -0.41 -3.35
C LEU A 9 11.98 0.93 -2.84
N ASN A 10 11.16 1.79 -2.25
CA ASN A 10 11.58 3.10 -1.74
C ASN A 10 11.06 3.35 -0.31
N PRO A 11 11.52 2.57 0.69
CA PRO A 11 11.14 2.78 2.08
C PRO A 11 11.61 4.16 2.56
N ALA A 12 11.08 4.56 3.71
CA ALA A 12 11.41 5.82 4.33
C ALA A 12 11.51 5.67 5.84
N ILE A 13 12.14 6.64 6.48
CA ILE A 13 12.01 6.88 7.91
C ILE A 13 11.06 8.06 8.04
N ASP A 14 9.88 7.83 8.60
CA ASP A 14 8.93 8.91 8.85
C ASP A 14 9.34 9.60 10.16
N VAL A 15 9.51 10.92 10.09
CA VAL A 15 9.90 11.79 11.20
C VAL A 15 8.77 12.79 11.40
N THR A 16 7.96 12.62 12.44
CA THR A 16 6.89 13.56 12.78
C THR A 16 7.37 14.47 13.89
N ILE A 17 7.49 15.77 13.58
CA ILE A 17 7.92 16.81 14.49
C ILE A 17 6.68 17.60 14.92
N GLN A 18 6.42 17.67 16.23
CA GLN A 18 5.39 18.54 16.77
C GLN A 18 6.02 19.83 17.28
N LEU A 19 5.41 20.96 16.95
CA LEU A 19 5.77 22.26 17.47
C LEU A 19 4.54 23.18 17.48
N ASN A 20 4.61 24.29 18.22
CA ASN A 20 3.50 25.23 18.31
C ASN A 20 3.12 25.82 16.93
N GLU A 21 4.05 26.52 16.28
CA GLU A 21 3.88 27.10 14.94
C GLU A 21 5.23 27.19 14.20
N LEU A 22 5.25 26.83 12.91
CA LEU A 22 6.46 26.86 12.08
C LEU A 22 6.80 28.29 11.67
N GLN A 23 7.90 28.82 12.21
CA GLN A 23 8.43 30.15 11.89
C GLN A 23 9.47 30.06 10.77
N VAL A 24 9.07 30.36 9.54
CA VAL A 24 9.97 30.29 8.36
C VAL A 24 11.08 31.33 8.48
N GLY A 25 12.33 30.90 8.29
CA GLY A 25 13.51 31.76 8.39
C GLY A 25 14.08 31.88 9.80
N GLU A 26 13.42 31.30 10.80
CA GLU A 26 13.78 31.40 12.22
C GLU A 26 14.24 30.06 12.81
N VAL A 27 14.82 30.12 14.01
CA VAL A 27 15.13 28.92 14.80
C VAL A 27 13.87 28.38 15.44
N ASN A 28 13.46 27.19 15.02
CA ASN A 28 12.31 26.48 15.56
C ASN A 28 12.78 25.41 16.56
N ARG A 29 12.07 25.27 17.69
CA ARG A 29 12.32 24.20 18.67
C ARG A 29 11.12 23.26 18.67
N GLN A 30 11.38 21.98 18.43
CA GLN A 30 10.34 20.96 18.53
C GLN A 30 9.95 20.72 19.98
N GLU A 31 8.68 20.42 20.20
CA GLU A 31 8.13 19.97 21.47
C GLU A 31 8.29 18.45 21.63
N SER A 32 8.06 17.72 20.54
CA SER A 32 8.23 16.28 20.47
C SER A 32 8.66 15.84 19.06
N VAL A 33 9.23 14.65 18.98
CA VAL A 33 9.57 14.00 17.71
C VAL A 33 9.27 12.51 17.80
N GLU A 34 8.61 12.00 16.77
CA GLU A 34 8.33 10.58 16.58
C GLU A 34 9.07 10.12 15.32
N ILE A 35 9.79 9.01 15.41
CA ILE A 35 10.62 8.48 14.32
C ILE A 35 10.30 7.00 14.14
N HIS A 36 9.88 6.62 12.94
CA HIS A 36 9.49 5.23 12.65
C HIS A 36 9.99 4.77 11.28
N ALA A 37 10.33 3.49 11.18
CA ALA A 37 10.51 2.83 9.91
C ALA A 37 9.18 2.81 9.14
N ALA A 38 9.20 3.24 7.88
CA ALA A 38 8.01 3.41 7.06
C ALA A 38 8.19 2.82 5.66
N GLY A 39 7.07 2.42 5.07
CA GLY A 39 7.00 1.90 3.72
C GLY A 39 5.69 1.17 3.50
N LYS A 40 4.98 1.47 2.40
CA LYS A 40 3.66 0.87 2.12
C LYS A 40 3.70 -0.67 2.20
N GLY A 41 4.75 -1.31 1.68
CA GLY A 41 4.90 -2.77 1.76
C GLY A 41 5.17 -3.30 3.16
N LEU A 42 5.80 -2.52 4.05
CA LEU A 42 5.97 -2.87 5.47
C LEU A 42 4.63 -2.76 6.22
N ASN A 43 3.83 -1.74 5.90
CA ASN A 43 2.48 -1.58 6.46
C ASN A 43 1.57 -2.75 6.06
N ILE A 44 1.60 -3.14 4.79
CA ILE A 44 0.89 -4.33 4.28
C ILE A 44 1.37 -5.59 5.01
N ALA A 45 2.68 -5.77 5.18
CA ALA A 45 3.24 -6.93 5.87
C ALA A 45 2.76 -7.01 7.32
N GLN A 46 2.68 -5.87 8.01
CA GLN A 46 2.18 -5.83 9.37
C GLN A 46 0.73 -6.28 9.48
N VAL A 47 -0.14 -5.76 8.62
CA VAL A 47 -1.57 -6.13 8.62
C VAL A 47 -1.73 -7.62 8.30
N LEU A 48 -1.00 -8.14 7.30
CA LEU A 48 -1.01 -9.57 6.97
C LEU A 48 -0.49 -10.45 8.10
N LYS A 49 0.57 -10.02 8.80
CA LYS A 49 1.12 -10.71 9.97
C LYS A 49 0.09 -10.79 11.08
N ASP A 50 -0.58 -9.69 11.39
CA ASP A 50 -1.62 -9.66 12.42
C ASP A 50 -2.82 -10.57 12.05
N LEU A 51 -3.13 -10.69 10.76
CA LEU A 51 -4.15 -11.61 10.21
C LEU A 51 -3.70 -13.08 10.21
N GLY A 52 -2.50 -13.39 10.70
CA GLY A 52 -1.98 -14.75 10.89
C GLY A 52 -1.16 -15.29 9.72
N HIS A 53 -0.79 -14.47 8.74
CA HIS A 53 0.07 -14.88 7.64
C HIS A 53 1.56 -14.87 8.00
N GLU A 54 2.33 -15.71 7.33
CA GLU A 54 3.78 -15.57 7.31
C GLU A 54 4.16 -14.50 6.29
N VAL A 55 5.07 -13.59 6.66
CA VAL A 55 5.48 -12.48 5.79
C VAL A 55 6.99 -12.41 5.64
N ILE A 56 7.43 -12.35 4.38
CA ILE A 56 8.79 -11.97 4.00
C ILE A 56 8.72 -10.52 3.51
N VAL A 57 9.64 -9.68 3.97
CA VAL A 57 9.74 -8.28 3.57
C VAL A 57 11.03 -8.07 2.79
N SER A 58 10.96 -7.40 1.65
CA SER A 58 12.11 -7.17 0.77
C SER A 58 12.05 -5.80 0.08
N GLY A 59 13.12 -5.46 -0.63
CA GLY A 59 13.35 -4.16 -1.24
C GLY A 59 14.78 -3.68 -1.04
N PHE A 60 14.93 -2.36 -0.91
CA PHE A 60 16.22 -1.70 -0.71
C PHE A 60 16.27 -0.93 0.61
N LEU A 61 17.41 -0.93 1.30
CA LEU A 61 17.64 -0.11 2.51
C LEU A 61 19.02 0.53 2.47
N GLY A 62 19.15 1.75 3.00
CA GLY A 62 20.44 2.38 3.24
C GLY A 62 21.19 1.71 4.40
N THR A 63 22.50 1.54 4.24
CA THR A 63 23.40 0.95 5.24
C THR A 63 23.63 1.83 6.46
N THR A 64 23.58 3.15 6.30
CA THR A 64 23.92 4.15 7.33
C THR A 64 22.89 4.21 8.46
N ASN A 65 21.60 4.19 8.12
CA ASN A 65 20.49 4.34 9.06
C ASN A 65 19.61 3.07 9.16
N LYS A 66 20.20 1.89 8.90
CA LYS A 66 19.48 0.61 8.92
C LYS A 66 18.93 0.19 10.29
N GLN A 67 19.52 0.66 11.39
CA GLN A 67 19.22 0.13 12.74
C GLN A 67 17.73 0.23 13.08
N ILE A 68 17.07 1.34 12.71
CA ILE A 68 15.64 1.53 12.94
C ILE A 68 14.77 0.50 12.21
N PHE A 69 15.20 0.04 11.03
CA PHE A 69 14.52 -1.03 10.30
C PHE A 69 14.81 -2.39 10.93
N ASP A 70 16.07 -2.64 11.31
CA ASP A 70 16.46 -3.89 11.97
C ASP A 70 15.69 -4.10 13.30
N ASP A 71 15.53 -3.03 14.08
CA ASP A 71 14.72 -3.04 15.30
C ASP A 71 13.24 -3.26 14.98
N HIS A 72 12.69 -2.57 13.99
CA HIS A 72 11.31 -2.74 13.54
C HIS A 72 11.03 -4.18 13.08
N PHE A 73 11.92 -4.79 12.30
CA PHE A 73 11.77 -6.17 11.82
C PHE A 73 11.78 -7.17 12.97
N LYS A 74 12.61 -6.93 13.98
CA LYS A 74 12.67 -7.75 15.19
C LYS A 74 11.39 -7.66 16.01
N GLU A 75 10.88 -6.44 16.22
CA GLU A 75 9.63 -6.19 16.95
C GLU A 75 8.42 -6.78 16.22
N ALA A 76 8.34 -6.60 14.90
CA ALA A 76 7.26 -7.10 14.07
C ALA A 76 7.38 -8.60 13.71
N GLN A 77 8.51 -9.23 14.05
CA GLN A 77 8.83 -10.62 13.72
C GLN A 77 8.70 -10.90 12.21
N PHE A 78 9.23 -9.99 11.40
CA PHE A 78 9.32 -10.16 9.95
C PHE A 78 10.55 -11.00 9.59
N GLN A 79 10.50 -11.64 8.42
CA GLN A 79 11.67 -12.23 7.78
C GLN A 79 12.23 -11.23 6.75
N PRO A 80 13.28 -10.45 7.08
CA PRO A 80 13.83 -9.46 6.16
C PRO A 80 14.76 -10.08 5.13
N GLU A 81 14.56 -9.73 3.86
CA GLU A 81 15.36 -10.14 2.71
C GLU A 81 15.70 -8.92 1.84
N PHE A 82 16.20 -7.85 2.47
CA PHE A 82 16.54 -6.59 1.82
C PHE A 82 17.93 -6.60 1.16
N ILE A 83 18.08 -5.79 0.11
CA ILE A 83 19.38 -5.40 -0.45
C ILE A 83 19.82 -4.10 0.22
N TYR A 84 20.99 -4.11 0.84
CA TYR A 84 21.53 -2.93 1.51
C TYR A 84 22.41 -2.13 0.54
N ILE A 85 22.08 -0.85 0.37
CA ILE A 85 22.74 0.12 -0.50
C ILE A 85 23.60 1.05 0.36
N GLU A 86 24.76 1.46 -0.16
CA GLU A 86 25.58 2.49 0.48
C GLU A 86 24.80 3.81 0.65
N GLY A 87 24.83 4.40 1.84
CA GLY A 87 24.12 5.64 2.16
C GLY A 87 22.87 5.44 3.03
N GLU A 88 21.94 6.38 2.93
CA GLU A 88 20.79 6.50 3.84
C GLU A 88 19.47 6.16 3.14
N THR A 89 18.60 5.42 3.83
CA THR A 89 17.17 5.43 3.50
C THR A 89 16.63 6.83 3.73
N ARG A 90 15.82 7.36 2.80
CA ARG A 90 15.26 8.72 2.90
C ARG A 90 14.45 8.91 4.18
N GLN A 91 14.33 10.17 4.58
CA GLN A 91 13.38 10.59 5.60
C GLN A 91 12.19 11.30 4.95
N ASN A 92 10.98 11.06 5.46
CA ASN A 92 9.85 11.96 5.23
C ASN A 92 9.60 12.72 6.53
N ILE A 93 9.72 14.03 6.48
CA ILE A 93 9.54 14.88 7.66
C ILE A 93 8.14 15.47 7.59
N LYS A 94 7.35 15.20 8.63
CA LYS A 94 6.03 15.79 8.84
C LYS A 94 6.13 16.81 9.96
N ILE A 95 5.81 18.05 9.67
CA ILE A 95 5.75 19.12 10.67
C ILE A 95 4.28 19.30 11.04
N ALA A 96 3.94 18.97 12.28
CA ALA A 96 2.61 19.09 12.85
C ALA A 96 2.53 20.29 13.79
N GLU A 97 1.69 21.26 13.46
CA GLU A 97 1.47 22.47 14.25
C GLU A 97 0.21 22.34 15.13
N HIS A 98 0.16 23.06 16.26
CA HIS A 98 -1.02 23.04 17.16
C HIS A 98 -2.30 23.53 16.49
N SER A 99 -2.16 24.36 15.45
CA SER A 99 -3.26 24.80 14.61
C SER A 99 -3.92 23.67 13.81
N GLY A 100 -3.30 22.48 13.75
CA GLY A 100 -3.68 21.38 12.88
C GLY A 100 -3.08 21.47 11.48
N ARG A 101 -2.31 22.53 11.18
CA ARG A 101 -1.57 22.64 9.91
C ARG A 101 -0.46 21.58 9.86
N MET A 102 -0.35 20.93 8.71
CA MET A 102 0.65 19.91 8.42
C MET A 102 1.51 20.36 7.24
N THR A 103 2.83 20.24 7.37
CA THR A 103 3.77 20.41 6.25
C THR A 103 4.57 19.13 6.04
N ASP A 104 4.54 18.60 4.83
CA ASP A 104 5.26 17.37 4.46
C ASP A 104 6.50 17.69 3.62
N LEU A 105 7.66 17.20 4.04
CA LEU A 105 8.94 17.29 3.33
C LEU A 105 9.45 15.87 3.02
N ASN A 106 9.35 15.47 1.76
CA ASN A 106 9.74 14.13 1.32
C ASN A 106 11.18 14.10 0.80
N GLY A 107 12.02 13.27 1.40
CA GLY A 107 13.39 13.06 0.95
C GLY A 107 13.44 12.34 -0.40
N LYS A 108 14.40 12.72 -1.24
CA LYS A 108 14.75 11.99 -2.45
C LYS A 108 15.59 10.78 -2.01
N GLY A 109 15.05 9.56 -2.13
CA GLY A 109 15.69 8.30 -1.72
C GLY A 109 17.10 8.08 -2.29
N PHE A 110 17.75 6.99 -1.88
CA PHE A 110 19.03 6.55 -2.44
C PHE A 110 18.95 6.33 -3.95
N LEU A 111 20.11 6.38 -4.61
CA LEU A 111 20.27 5.97 -6.01
C LEU A 111 20.58 4.47 -6.06
N VAL A 112 19.71 3.70 -6.71
CA VAL A 112 19.89 2.26 -6.88
C VAL A 112 20.79 2.00 -8.08
N SER A 113 21.91 1.31 -7.85
CA SER A 113 22.85 0.92 -8.91
C SER A 113 22.35 -0.28 -9.72
N GLU A 114 22.87 -0.48 -10.94
CA GLU A 114 22.59 -1.68 -11.75
C GLU A 114 22.91 -2.99 -11.01
N LEU A 115 23.97 -2.98 -10.20
CA LEU A 115 24.37 -4.14 -9.40
C LEU A 115 23.32 -4.44 -8.32
N ASP A 116 22.84 -3.42 -7.63
CA ASP A 116 21.83 -3.58 -6.57
C ASP A 116 20.50 -4.05 -7.14
N LYS A 117 20.10 -3.54 -8.31
CA LYS A 117 18.93 -4.03 -9.05
C LYS A 117 19.06 -5.52 -9.37
N LYS A 118 20.20 -5.92 -9.96
CA LYS A 118 20.46 -7.33 -10.26
C LYS A 118 20.40 -8.21 -9.00
N ASN A 119 20.98 -7.74 -7.89
CA ASN A 119 20.94 -8.44 -6.62
C ASN A 119 19.51 -8.58 -6.09
N LEU A 120 18.67 -7.54 -6.23
CA LEU A 120 17.25 -7.63 -5.87
C LEU A 120 16.55 -8.69 -6.71
N PHE A 121 16.69 -8.66 -8.04
CA PHE A 121 16.03 -9.62 -8.93
C PHE A 121 16.40 -11.07 -8.57
N GLN A 122 17.70 -11.34 -8.37
CA GLN A 122 18.18 -12.66 -7.94
C GLN A 122 17.61 -13.06 -6.57
N LYS A 123 17.59 -12.11 -5.61
CA LYS A 123 17.02 -12.34 -4.28
C LYS A 123 15.55 -12.70 -4.35
N ILE A 124 14.75 -11.94 -5.10
CA ILE A 124 13.33 -12.22 -5.28
C ILE A 124 13.13 -13.59 -5.95
N GLU A 125 13.87 -13.90 -7.01
CA GLU A 125 13.79 -15.19 -7.69
C GLU A 125 14.00 -16.39 -6.74
N MET A 126 14.96 -16.29 -5.81
CA MET A 126 15.22 -17.32 -4.79
C MET A 126 14.10 -17.45 -3.74
N ILE A 127 13.36 -16.37 -3.48
CA ILE A 127 12.27 -16.34 -2.49
C ILE A 127 10.95 -16.85 -3.08
N LEU A 128 10.70 -16.59 -4.36
CA LEU A 128 9.42 -16.87 -5.01
C LEU A 128 8.89 -18.30 -4.81
N PRO A 129 9.71 -19.37 -4.82
CA PRO A 129 9.22 -20.73 -4.58
C PRO A 129 8.55 -20.91 -3.21
N GLN A 130 8.86 -20.07 -2.23
CA GLN A 130 8.39 -20.18 -0.85
C GLN A 130 7.10 -19.41 -0.57
N VAL A 131 6.64 -18.56 -1.49
CA VAL A 131 5.53 -17.63 -1.23
C VAL A 131 4.35 -17.90 -2.16
N ASP A 132 3.15 -17.58 -1.69
CA ASP A 132 1.89 -17.80 -2.42
C ASP A 132 1.50 -16.55 -3.24
N VAL A 133 1.75 -15.36 -2.67
CA VAL A 133 1.37 -14.06 -3.24
C VAL A 133 2.49 -13.06 -3.01
N VAL A 134 2.65 -12.13 -3.95
CA VAL A 134 3.58 -11.00 -3.84
C VAL A 134 2.80 -9.68 -3.86
N ALA A 135 3.05 -8.82 -2.87
CA ALA A 135 2.56 -7.45 -2.85
C ALA A 135 3.72 -6.48 -3.13
N ILE A 136 3.57 -5.60 -4.12
CA ILE A 136 4.55 -4.54 -4.40
C ILE A 136 3.88 -3.20 -4.12
N ALA A 137 4.46 -2.42 -3.22
CA ALA A 137 3.84 -1.17 -2.81
C ALA A 137 4.83 -0.03 -2.56
N GLY A 138 4.38 1.19 -2.89
CA GLY A 138 5.13 2.42 -2.74
C GLY A 138 5.75 2.92 -4.04
N SER A 139 6.33 4.13 -3.95
CA SER A 139 7.03 4.78 -5.07
C SER A 139 8.31 4.04 -5.47
N LEU A 140 8.78 4.29 -6.69
CA LEU A 140 10.11 3.84 -7.14
C LEU A 140 11.23 4.75 -6.58
N PRO A 141 12.39 4.20 -6.18
CA PRO A 141 13.54 4.98 -5.77
C PRO A 141 14.28 5.56 -6.99
N GLN A 142 15.25 6.44 -6.75
CA GLN A 142 16.08 6.96 -7.83
C GLN A 142 16.89 5.84 -8.46
N GLY A 143 17.02 5.87 -9.78
CA GLY A 143 17.70 4.82 -10.53
C GLY A 143 16.81 3.63 -10.88
N PHE A 144 15.71 3.36 -10.18
CA PHE A 144 14.82 2.24 -10.51
C PHE A 144 13.71 2.68 -11.48
N SER A 145 13.74 2.18 -12.71
CA SER A 145 12.85 2.63 -13.79
C SER A 145 11.49 1.92 -13.80
N VAL A 146 10.55 2.47 -14.55
CA VAL A 146 9.26 1.79 -14.79
C VAL A 146 9.43 0.49 -15.59
N ASP A 147 10.42 0.43 -16.49
CA ASP A 147 10.74 -0.79 -17.25
C ASP A 147 11.25 -1.89 -16.31
N GLU A 148 12.04 -1.54 -15.30
CA GLU A 148 12.52 -2.47 -14.28
C GLU A 148 11.39 -2.94 -13.38
N LEU A 149 10.41 -2.07 -13.07
CA LEU A 149 9.19 -2.49 -12.37
C LEU A 149 8.42 -3.52 -13.21
N GLN A 150 8.26 -3.28 -14.51
CA GLN A 150 7.60 -4.24 -15.41
C GLN A 150 8.36 -5.57 -15.48
N GLN A 151 9.70 -5.53 -15.55
CA GLN A 151 10.53 -6.74 -15.53
C GLN A 151 10.36 -7.52 -14.23
N LEU A 152 10.31 -6.83 -13.08
CA LEU A 152 10.08 -7.45 -11.79
C LEU A 152 8.70 -8.11 -11.72
N ILE A 153 7.64 -7.42 -12.16
CA ILE A 153 6.28 -7.98 -12.19
C ILE A 153 6.23 -9.23 -13.07
N LYS A 154 6.81 -9.15 -14.28
CA LYS A 154 6.86 -10.28 -15.23
C LYS A 154 7.65 -11.47 -14.69
N LEU A 155 8.79 -11.23 -14.03
CA LEU A 155 9.57 -12.28 -13.35
C LEU A 155 8.71 -13.04 -12.33
N ILE A 156 7.96 -12.30 -11.51
CA ILE A 156 7.09 -12.88 -10.48
C ILE A 156 5.96 -13.71 -11.11
N GLN A 157 5.32 -13.17 -12.15
CA GLN A 157 4.24 -13.85 -12.88
C GLN A 157 4.73 -15.11 -13.62
N GLN A 158 5.94 -15.08 -14.19
CA GLN A 158 6.55 -16.24 -14.86
C GLN A 158 6.77 -17.43 -13.91
N GLN A 159 6.92 -17.16 -12.61
CA GLN A 159 6.96 -18.18 -11.56
C GLN A 159 5.57 -18.61 -11.06
N GLY A 160 4.51 -18.21 -11.78
CA GLY A 160 3.12 -18.55 -11.48
C GLY A 160 2.55 -17.84 -10.24
N LYS A 161 3.18 -16.77 -9.77
CA LYS A 161 2.76 -16.06 -8.55
C LYS A 161 1.81 -14.92 -8.87
N LYS A 162 0.83 -14.71 -7.99
CA LYS A 162 -0.10 -13.57 -8.04
C LYS A 162 0.60 -12.31 -7.56
N VAL A 163 0.39 -11.20 -8.28
CA VAL A 163 0.96 -9.88 -7.96
C VAL A 163 -0.14 -8.91 -7.60
N ALA A 164 -0.10 -8.37 -6.38
CA ALA A 164 -0.94 -7.29 -5.91
C ALA A 164 -0.11 -5.99 -5.85
N LEU A 165 -0.65 -4.88 -6.33
CA LEU A 165 0.11 -3.65 -6.56
C LEU A 165 -0.56 -2.40 -5.95
N ASP A 166 0.21 -1.60 -5.22
CA ASP A 166 -0.16 -0.25 -4.76
C ASP A 166 0.96 0.75 -5.07
N THR A 167 0.84 1.41 -6.22
CA THR A 167 1.73 2.48 -6.68
C THR A 167 0.91 3.52 -7.43
N SER A 168 1.52 4.67 -7.73
CA SER A 168 0.88 5.78 -8.43
C SER A 168 1.67 6.25 -9.66
N GLY A 169 1.08 7.19 -10.40
CA GLY A 169 1.70 7.87 -11.55
C GLY A 169 2.18 6.92 -12.64
N LYS A 170 3.34 7.24 -13.23
CA LYS A 170 3.91 6.44 -14.34
C LYS A 170 4.16 4.98 -13.98
N ALA A 171 4.46 4.69 -12.72
CA ALA A 171 4.67 3.32 -12.25
C ALA A 171 3.35 2.52 -12.26
N LEU A 172 2.22 3.15 -11.94
CA LEU A 172 0.90 2.51 -12.02
C LEU A 172 0.55 2.19 -13.48
N VAL A 173 0.74 3.15 -14.39
CA VAL A 173 0.48 2.95 -15.82
C VAL A 173 1.30 1.77 -16.37
N ALA A 174 2.61 1.77 -16.12
CA ALA A 174 3.50 0.71 -16.59
C ALA A 174 3.15 -0.67 -15.97
N ALA A 175 2.76 -0.70 -14.70
CA ALA A 175 2.38 -1.93 -14.05
C ALA A 175 1.07 -2.50 -14.59
N ILE A 176 0.08 -1.65 -14.90
CA ILE A 176 -1.20 -2.07 -15.50
C ILE A 176 -0.98 -2.80 -16.84
N GLU A 177 -0.01 -2.37 -17.66
CA GLU A 177 0.35 -3.06 -18.90
C GLU A 177 0.84 -4.50 -18.68
N CYS A 178 1.32 -4.82 -17.48
CA CYS A 178 1.75 -6.17 -17.11
C CYS A 178 0.61 -7.05 -16.57
N GLN A 179 -0.64 -6.55 -16.50
CA GLN A 179 -1.80 -7.32 -16.02
C GLN A 179 -1.55 -8.00 -14.66
N PRO A 180 -1.20 -7.24 -13.60
CA PRO A 180 -1.10 -7.81 -12.27
C PRO A 180 -2.44 -8.44 -11.86
N TRP A 181 -2.39 -9.36 -10.90
CA TRP A 181 -3.58 -9.99 -10.38
C TRP A 181 -4.50 -8.97 -9.68
N MET A 182 -3.91 -8.01 -8.98
CA MET A 182 -4.67 -6.94 -8.32
C MET A 182 -3.95 -5.60 -8.37
N ILE A 183 -4.71 -4.53 -8.52
CA ILE A 183 -4.26 -3.16 -8.23
C ILE A 183 -5.18 -2.49 -7.21
N LYS A 184 -4.64 -1.58 -6.41
CA LYS A 184 -5.44 -0.73 -5.52
C LYS A 184 -5.08 0.76 -5.64
N PRO A 185 -5.52 1.45 -6.69
CA PRO A 185 -5.39 2.90 -6.75
C PRO A 185 -6.50 3.60 -5.93
N ASN A 186 -6.32 4.87 -5.63
CA ASN A 186 -7.42 5.78 -5.28
C ASN A 186 -7.81 6.66 -6.49
N THR A 187 -8.89 7.43 -6.36
CA THR A 187 -9.39 8.31 -7.44
C THR A 187 -8.37 9.35 -7.89
N ASP A 188 -7.60 9.90 -6.96
CA ASP A 188 -6.57 10.91 -7.25
C ASP A 188 -5.36 10.29 -7.97
N GLU A 189 -4.95 9.09 -7.57
CA GLU A 189 -3.88 8.33 -8.21
C GLU A 189 -4.26 7.92 -9.64
N LEU A 190 -5.53 7.56 -9.88
CA LEU A 190 -6.05 7.31 -11.23
C LEU A 190 -6.02 8.57 -12.09
N PHE A 191 -6.51 9.70 -11.54
CA PHE A 191 -6.49 10.98 -12.23
C PHE A 191 -5.07 11.43 -12.54
N GLU A 192 -4.13 11.33 -11.59
CA GLU A 192 -2.72 11.65 -11.79
C GLU A 192 -2.12 10.81 -12.92
N SER A 193 -2.43 9.51 -12.94
CA SER A 193 -1.84 8.55 -13.87
C SER A 193 -2.37 8.68 -15.29
N TYR A 194 -3.67 8.93 -15.46
CA TYR A 194 -4.35 8.89 -16.75
C TYR A 194 -4.86 10.25 -17.24
N GLN A 195 -4.91 11.27 -16.38
CA GLN A 195 -5.48 12.58 -16.67
C GLN A 195 -6.94 12.49 -17.16
N LEU A 196 -7.67 11.50 -16.64
CA LEU A 196 -9.08 11.22 -16.93
C LEU A 196 -9.88 11.20 -15.63
N PRO A 197 -11.15 11.63 -15.65
CA PRO A 197 -12.06 11.47 -14.52
C PRO A 197 -12.17 10.00 -14.09
N ALA A 198 -12.24 9.76 -12.79
CA ALA A 198 -12.36 8.44 -12.18
C ALA A 198 -13.14 8.48 -10.85
N ALA A 199 -13.98 9.50 -10.66
CA ALA A 199 -14.70 9.74 -9.41
C ALA A 199 -15.92 8.83 -9.29
N THR A 200 -16.59 8.51 -10.40
CA THR A 200 -17.79 7.65 -10.40
C THR A 200 -17.48 6.25 -10.91
N TYR A 201 -18.37 5.29 -10.60
CA TYR A 201 -18.27 3.94 -11.14
C TYR A 201 -18.29 3.93 -12.67
N ALA A 202 -19.11 4.79 -13.30
CA ALA A 202 -19.16 4.98 -14.74
C ALA A 202 -17.78 5.28 -15.35
N GLU A 203 -17.12 6.28 -14.77
CA GLU A 203 -15.83 6.77 -15.22
C GLU A 203 -14.74 5.72 -15.01
N GLN A 204 -14.75 5.07 -13.85
CA GLN A 204 -13.83 3.98 -13.52
C GLN A 204 -14.00 2.79 -14.47
N LYS A 205 -15.24 2.36 -14.72
CA LYS A 205 -15.52 1.27 -15.66
C LYS A 205 -15.01 1.62 -17.06
N LYS A 206 -15.33 2.81 -17.57
CA LYS A 206 -14.87 3.29 -18.88
C LYS A 206 -13.34 3.37 -18.98
N LEU A 207 -12.68 3.79 -17.90
CA LEU A 207 -11.23 3.82 -17.83
C LEU A 207 -10.65 2.42 -18.00
N PHE A 208 -11.15 1.44 -17.23
CA PHE A 208 -10.63 0.07 -17.25
C PHE A 208 -11.12 -0.79 -18.42
N GLU A 209 -12.23 -0.45 -19.07
CA GLU A 209 -12.68 -1.08 -20.33
C GLU A 209 -11.63 -0.96 -21.45
N ASN A 210 -10.87 0.12 -21.46
CA ASN A 210 -9.84 0.41 -22.46
C ASN A 210 -8.43 -0.01 -22.02
N LEU A 211 -8.29 -0.58 -20.81
CA LEU A 211 -7.02 -1.00 -20.24
C LEU A 211 -6.88 -2.53 -20.24
N ALA A 212 -5.72 -2.99 -19.79
CA ALA A 212 -5.43 -4.40 -19.69
C ALA A 212 -6.38 -5.07 -18.67
N LYS A 213 -6.76 -6.34 -18.93
CA LYS A 213 -7.65 -7.10 -18.06
C LYS A 213 -6.94 -7.43 -16.75
N ILE A 214 -7.31 -6.72 -15.70
CA ILE A 214 -6.85 -6.95 -14.33
C ILE A 214 -8.01 -7.62 -13.58
N GLU A 215 -7.73 -8.74 -12.94
CA GLU A 215 -8.77 -9.56 -12.27
C GLU A 215 -9.43 -8.81 -11.11
N HIS A 216 -8.65 -8.03 -10.36
CA HIS A 216 -9.15 -7.26 -9.22
C HIS A 216 -8.67 -5.81 -9.25
N VAL A 217 -9.58 -4.89 -9.53
CA VAL A 217 -9.30 -3.45 -9.45
C VAL A 217 -10.04 -2.87 -8.25
N VAL A 218 -9.30 -2.49 -7.21
CA VAL A 218 -9.84 -2.05 -5.92
C VAL A 218 -9.63 -0.54 -5.77
N ILE A 219 -10.68 0.25 -6.00
CA ILE A 219 -10.61 1.71 -6.05
C ILE A 219 -11.13 2.28 -4.75
N SER A 220 -10.24 2.83 -3.91
CA SER A 220 -10.63 3.51 -2.68
C SER A 220 -11.04 4.96 -2.95
N MET A 221 -12.14 5.40 -2.32
CA MET A 221 -12.76 6.71 -2.51
C MET A 221 -12.94 7.45 -1.17
N GLY A 222 -12.02 7.25 -0.23
CA GLY A 222 -12.08 7.88 1.09
C GLY A 222 -13.35 7.50 1.87
N GLU A 223 -14.13 8.50 2.30
CA GLU A 223 -15.38 8.28 3.04
C GLU A 223 -16.49 7.64 2.21
N ASP A 224 -16.43 7.77 0.88
CA ASP A 224 -17.38 7.13 -0.04
C ASP A 224 -17.15 5.62 -0.15
N GLY A 225 -16.07 5.10 0.43
CA GLY A 225 -15.81 3.66 0.54
C GLY A 225 -14.97 3.11 -0.60
N VAL A 226 -15.34 1.95 -1.13
CA VAL A 226 -14.48 1.17 -2.04
C VAL A 226 -15.30 0.57 -3.17
N ASN A 227 -14.92 0.87 -4.42
CA ASN A 227 -15.39 0.13 -5.58
C ASN A 227 -14.42 -1.00 -5.88
N TRP A 228 -14.95 -2.20 -6.08
CA TRP A 228 -14.18 -3.35 -6.54
C TRP A 228 -14.70 -3.79 -7.90
N LEU A 229 -13.92 -3.49 -8.94
CA LEU A 229 -14.21 -3.92 -10.30
C LEU A 229 -13.59 -5.30 -10.51
N HIS A 230 -14.43 -6.25 -10.93
CA HIS A 230 -14.02 -7.54 -11.46
C HIS A 230 -15.06 -8.04 -12.46
N ASP A 231 -14.67 -9.00 -13.29
CA ASP A 231 -15.43 -9.39 -14.50
C ASP A 231 -16.84 -9.94 -14.24
N THR A 232 -17.13 -10.50 -13.06
CA THR A 232 -18.39 -11.22 -12.81
C THR A 232 -19.35 -10.50 -11.86
N HIS A 233 -18.88 -9.89 -10.78
CA HIS A 233 -19.72 -9.22 -9.79
C HIS A 233 -19.08 -7.92 -9.26
N PRO A 234 -19.08 -6.81 -10.01
CA PRO A 234 -18.55 -5.56 -9.47
C PRO A 234 -19.34 -5.13 -8.21
N LEU A 235 -18.61 -4.75 -7.16
CA LEU A 235 -19.18 -4.47 -5.84
C LEU A 235 -18.76 -3.09 -5.34
N HIS A 236 -19.64 -2.48 -4.54
CA HIS A 236 -19.36 -1.28 -3.77
C HIS A 236 -19.47 -1.58 -2.28
N ALA A 237 -18.44 -1.24 -1.52
CA ALA A 237 -18.43 -1.24 -0.07
C ALA A 237 -18.61 0.18 0.44
N LYS A 238 -19.70 0.43 1.17
CA LYS A 238 -19.86 1.65 1.95
C LYS A 238 -19.11 1.51 3.28
N ALA A 239 -18.14 2.38 3.52
CA ALA A 239 -17.34 2.34 4.74
C ALA A 239 -18.17 2.66 6.00
N PRO A 240 -17.89 2.02 7.15
CA PRO A 240 -18.48 2.39 8.42
C PRO A 240 -18.05 3.80 8.84
N LYS A 241 -18.95 4.51 9.54
CA LYS A 241 -18.65 5.84 10.09
C LYS A 241 -17.78 5.70 11.32
N VAL A 242 -16.59 6.27 11.27
CA VAL A 242 -15.59 6.22 12.35
C VAL A 242 -15.00 7.59 12.62
N ILE A 243 -14.41 7.77 13.82
CA ILE A 243 -13.67 8.98 14.15
C ILE A 243 -12.26 8.86 13.57
N VAL A 244 -11.95 9.68 12.56
CA VAL A 244 -10.66 9.67 11.89
C VAL A 244 -9.60 10.34 12.76
N LYS A 245 -8.50 9.63 13.02
CA LYS A 245 -7.27 10.15 13.62
C LYS A 245 -6.17 10.36 12.59
N SER A 246 -6.08 9.46 11.60
CA SER A 246 -5.11 9.52 10.51
C SER A 246 -5.69 8.81 9.30
N THR A 247 -5.43 9.28 8.08
CA THR A 247 -5.79 8.52 6.85
C THR A 247 -4.64 7.65 6.35
N VAL A 248 -3.45 7.81 6.95
CA VAL A 248 -2.25 7.06 6.57
C VAL A 248 -2.46 5.58 6.83
N GLY A 249 -2.16 4.74 5.84
CA GLY A 249 -2.27 3.29 5.97
C GLY A 249 -3.63 2.68 5.69
N ALA A 250 -4.67 3.48 5.47
CA ALA A 250 -5.98 2.96 5.10
C ALA A 250 -5.92 2.16 3.80
N GLY A 251 -5.22 2.69 2.79
CA GLY A 251 -4.98 2.01 1.53
C GLY A 251 -4.17 0.72 1.71
N ASP A 252 -3.04 0.78 2.40
CA ASP A 252 -2.18 -0.38 2.67
C ASP A 252 -2.96 -1.51 3.38
N SER A 253 -3.78 -1.13 4.36
CA SER A 253 -4.62 -2.03 5.13
C SER A 253 -5.77 -2.62 4.29
N LEU A 254 -6.35 -1.82 3.39
CA LEU A 254 -7.34 -2.30 2.41
C LEU A 254 -6.72 -3.35 1.49
N LEU A 255 -5.54 -3.09 0.93
CA LEU A 255 -4.85 -4.04 0.05
C LEU A 255 -4.53 -5.36 0.78
N ALA A 256 -4.01 -5.27 2.01
CA ALA A 256 -3.74 -6.42 2.85
C ALA A 256 -5.01 -7.24 3.17
N GLY A 257 -6.12 -6.56 3.48
CA GLY A 257 -7.41 -7.20 3.73
C GLY A 257 -7.99 -7.90 2.48
N MET A 258 -7.84 -7.29 1.31
CA MET A 258 -8.24 -7.90 0.03
C MET A 258 -7.41 -9.15 -0.28
N ILE A 259 -6.08 -9.06 -0.11
CA ILE A 259 -5.18 -10.22 -0.24
C ILE A 259 -5.63 -11.33 0.71
N HIS A 260 -5.87 -11.01 1.98
CA HIS A 260 -6.31 -11.98 2.99
C HIS A 260 -7.62 -12.69 2.62
N GLY A 261 -8.66 -11.95 2.21
CA GLY A 261 -9.94 -12.57 1.86
C GLY A 261 -9.83 -13.53 0.67
N LEU A 262 -9.12 -13.09 -0.39
CA LEU A 262 -8.98 -13.87 -1.62
C LEU A 262 -8.12 -15.12 -1.45
N ILE A 263 -7.01 -15.06 -0.71
CA ILE A 263 -6.15 -16.24 -0.50
C ILE A 263 -6.77 -17.26 0.45
N ASN A 264 -7.68 -16.83 1.33
CA ASN A 264 -8.44 -17.75 2.20
C ASN A 264 -9.75 -18.23 1.54
N GLY A 265 -10.05 -17.82 0.31
CA GLY A 265 -11.22 -18.27 -0.44
C GLY A 265 -12.55 -17.76 0.13
N PHE A 266 -12.56 -16.57 0.75
CA PHE A 266 -13.80 -15.93 1.15
C PHE A 266 -14.63 -15.57 -0.09
N SER A 267 -15.96 -15.43 0.08
CA SER A 267 -16.79 -14.85 -0.97
C SER A 267 -16.36 -13.40 -1.25
N ASP A 268 -16.71 -12.89 -2.43
CA ASP A 268 -16.39 -11.51 -2.81
C ASP A 268 -16.95 -10.50 -1.79
N GLU A 269 -18.22 -10.65 -1.41
CA GLU A 269 -18.83 -9.78 -0.40
C GLU A 269 -18.08 -9.81 0.94
N GLU A 270 -17.67 -11.00 1.41
CA GLU A 270 -16.99 -11.16 2.68
C GLU A 270 -15.54 -10.64 2.64
N THR A 271 -14.87 -10.84 1.50
CA THR A 271 -13.54 -10.27 1.20
C THR A 271 -13.60 -8.75 1.29
N LEU A 272 -14.49 -8.12 0.51
CA LEU A 272 -14.59 -6.68 0.44
C LEU A 272 -15.03 -6.09 1.80
N LYS A 273 -16.03 -6.71 2.45
CA LYS A 273 -16.50 -6.30 3.77
C LYS A 273 -15.38 -6.33 4.82
N THR A 274 -14.59 -7.40 4.84
CA THR A 274 -13.47 -7.55 5.77
C THR A 274 -12.38 -6.53 5.47
N ALA A 275 -11.99 -6.36 4.20
CA ALA A 275 -10.96 -5.43 3.79
C ALA A 275 -11.33 -3.97 4.10
N THR A 276 -12.57 -3.56 3.81
CA THR A 276 -13.09 -2.23 4.15
C THR A 276 -13.14 -2.01 5.67
N ALA A 277 -13.57 -3.01 6.45
CA ALA A 277 -13.59 -2.88 7.91
C ALA A 277 -12.18 -2.69 8.50
N ILE A 278 -11.19 -3.43 7.99
CA ILE A 278 -9.78 -3.28 8.38
C ILE A 278 -9.26 -1.88 8.02
N ALA A 279 -9.54 -1.41 6.79
CA ALA A 279 -9.16 -0.08 6.34
C ALA A 279 -9.81 1.04 7.17
N SER A 280 -11.09 0.89 7.53
CA SER A 280 -11.80 1.82 8.40
C SER A 280 -11.28 1.79 9.83
N HIS A 281 -10.79 0.65 10.33
CA HIS A 281 -10.11 0.65 11.62
C HIS A 281 -8.77 1.39 11.57
N ALA A 282 -8.00 1.20 10.49
CA ALA A 282 -6.70 1.84 10.31
C ALA A 282 -6.81 3.37 10.45
N VAL A 283 -7.91 3.98 10.00
CA VAL A 283 -8.07 5.43 10.13
C VAL A 283 -8.36 5.93 11.54
N THR A 284 -8.69 5.05 12.48
CA THR A 284 -9.03 5.39 13.88
C THR A 284 -7.83 5.41 14.84
N GLN A 285 -6.65 5.09 14.32
CA GLN A 285 -5.43 4.92 15.12
C GLN A 285 -4.22 5.57 14.46
N ILE A 286 -3.15 5.69 15.24
CA ILE A 286 -1.82 6.01 14.75
C ILE A 286 -1.07 4.67 14.71
N GLY A 287 -0.59 4.28 13.54
CA GLY A 287 0.06 2.98 13.31
C GLY A 287 -0.81 1.99 12.54
N PHE A 288 -0.27 0.78 12.34
CA PHE A 288 -0.80 -0.20 11.37
C PHE A 288 -1.06 -1.55 12.06
N ARG A 289 -2.08 -1.61 12.93
CA ARG A 289 -2.49 -2.85 13.62
C ARG A 289 -3.92 -3.21 13.28
N ILE A 290 -4.27 -4.49 13.22
CA ILE A 290 -5.68 -4.87 13.07
C ILE A 290 -6.44 -4.70 14.39
N PRO A 291 -7.76 -4.43 14.34
CA PRO A 291 -8.57 -4.43 15.55
C PRO A 291 -8.65 -5.85 16.14
N ASN A 292 -8.98 -5.93 17.42
CA ASN A 292 -9.41 -7.21 17.99
C ASN A 292 -10.64 -7.77 17.24
N ALA A 293 -10.91 -9.06 17.39
CA ALA A 293 -11.97 -9.74 16.65
C ALA A 293 -13.37 -9.12 16.89
N GLU A 294 -13.65 -8.63 18.10
CA GLU A 294 -14.92 -7.99 18.43
C GLU A 294 -15.11 -6.69 17.64
N THR A 295 -14.12 -5.79 17.69
CA THR A 295 -14.14 -4.52 16.95
C THR A 295 -14.16 -4.76 15.44
N LEU A 296 -13.42 -5.75 14.93
CA LEU A 296 -13.48 -6.11 13.51
C LEU A 296 -14.88 -6.54 13.09
N ASN A 297 -15.52 -7.41 13.87
CA ASN A 297 -16.88 -7.87 13.59
C ASN A 297 -17.91 -6.73 13.67
N GLN A 298 -17.75 -5.80 14.61
CA GLN A 298 -18.58 -4.61 14.70
C GLN A 298 -18.45 -3.73 13.45
N LEU A 299 -17.22 -3.47 12.99
CA LEU A 299 -16.97 -2.69 11.78
C LEU A 299 -17.53 -3.40 10.54
N LYS A 300 -17.33 -4.72 10.41
CA LYS A 300 -17.90 -5.53 9.32
C LYS A 300 -19.43 -5.48 9.29
N ALA A 301 -20.08 -5.50 10.46
CA ALA A 301 -21.54 -5.39 10.55
C ALA A 301 -22.07 -4.00 10.13
N GLN A 302 -21.23 -2.96 10.20
CA GLN A 302 -21.54 -1.60 9.77
C GLN A 302 -21.15 -1.33 8.30
N THR A 303 -20.35 -2.20 7.69
CA THR A 303 -20.01 -2.13 6.27
C THR A 303 -21.13 -2.75 5.42
N THR A 304 -21.72 -1.96 4.53
CA THR A 304 -22.74 -2.44 3.58
C THR A 304 -22.09 -2.72 2.23
N ILE A 305 -22.41 -3.86 1.63
CA ILE A 305 -21.98 -4.24 0.28
C ILE A 305 -23.18 -4.13 -0.66
N ASN A 306 -23.00 -3.46 -1.79
CA ASN A 306 -23.99 -3.35 -2.85
C ASN A 306 -23.36 -3.83 -4.16
N SER A 307 -24.14 -4.47 -5.02
CA SER A 307 -23.72 -4.70 -6.40
C SER A 307 -23.68 -3.39 -7.17
N LEU A 308 -22.65 -3.22 -8.00
CA LEU A 308 -22.56 -2.12 -8.96
C LEU A 308 -23.23 -2.56 -10.26
N SER A 309 -24.17 -1.78 -10.75
CA SER A 309 -24.96 -2.10 -11.95
C SER A 309 -24.72 -1.11 -13.09
N GLU A 310 -25.12 -1.45 -14.32
CA GLU A 310 -25.02 -0.52 -15.46
C GLU A 310 -25.85 0.76 -15.27
N SER A 311 -26.90 0.76 -14.43
CA SER A 311 -27.63 1.99 -14.08
C SER A 311 -26.79 2.95 -13.23
N ASP A 312 -25.87 2.42 -12.41
CA ASP A 312 -24.95 3.23 -11.60
C ASP A 312 -23.80 3.80 -12.45
N ALA A 313 -23.68 3.37 -13.70
CA ALA A 313 -22.71 3.88 -14.68
C ALA A 313 -23.26 5.05 -15.54
N ASN A 314 -24.50 5.49 -15.33
CA ASN A 314 -25.12 6.59 -16.07
C ASN A 314 -25.49 7.80 -15.18
N CYS A 315 -25.11 7.79 -13.90
CA CYS A 315 -25.30 8.88 -12.95
C CYS A 315 -23.99 9.60 -12.63
#